data_AF-A0A842L0V1-F1
#
_entry.id   AF-A0A842L0V1-F1
#
_cell.length_a   1.000
_cell.length_b   1.000
_cell.length_c   1.000
_cell.angle_alpha   90.00
_cell.angle_beta   90.00
_cell.angle_gamma   90.00
#
_symmetry.space_group_name_H-M   'P 1'
#
loop_
_entity.id
_entity.type
_entity.pdbx_description
1 polymer ?
#
loop_
_entity_poly.entity_id
_entity_poly.type
_entity_poly.pdbx_seq_one_letter_code
_entity_poly.pdbx_strand_id
1 'polypeptide(L)'
;MSRINVIMPKLGMTMKKGTIVEWKKKRGERVEKEEVVAIVESEKLTGEVKAPTSGILVEILHDVGDEVPVGEVIGVIESEES
;
A
#
# COMPACT_ATOMS: atom_id res chain seq x y z
N MET A 1 -1.68 16.89 -10.13
CA MET A 1 -1.31 15.46 -10.08
C MET A 1 -0.12 15.29 -9.15
N SER A 2 -0.37 14.87 -7.91
CA SER A 2 0.69 14.57 -6.94
C SER A 2 0.83 13.06 -6.82
N ARG A 3 2.06 12.54 -6.92
CA ARG A 3 2.31 11.10 -6.73
C ARG A 3 2.56 10.84 -5.25
N ILE A 4 1.74 10.00 -4.65
CA ILE A 4 1.87 9.54 -3.28
C ILE A 4 2.41 8.13 -3.30
N ASN A 5 3.58 7.97 -2.67
CA ASN A 5 4.20 6.68 -2.48
C ASN A 5 3.48 5.94 -1.36
N VAL A 6 2.96 4.76 -1.68
CA VAL A 6 2.43 3.83 -0.70
C VAL A 6 3.61 3.07 -0.13
N ILE A 7 3.94 3.35 1.12
CA ILE A 7 5.01 2.64 1.84
C ILE A 7 4.41 1.55 2.72
N MET A 8 5.18 0.49 2.94
CA MET A 8 4.82 -0.57 3.89
C MET A 8 4.64 0.06 5.29
N PRO A 9 3.41 0.06 5.86
CA PRO A 9 3.18 0.66 7.16
C PRO A 9 3.81 -0.18 8.26
N LYS A 10 4.23 0.49 9.33
CA LYS A 10 4.73 -0.17 10.53
C LYS A 10 3.56 -0.55 11.45
N LEU A 11 3.14 -1.81 11.44
CA LEU A 11 2.04 -2.31 12.28
C LEU A 11 2.46 -2.54 13.74
N GLY A 12 3.73 -2.83 14.00
CA GLY A 12 4.24 -3.12 15.35
C GLY A 12 5.57 -2.43 15.65
N MET A 13 5.81 -2.08 16.92
CA MET A 13 7.05 -1.41 17.35
C MET A 13 8.33 -2.16 16.94
N THR A 14 8.27 -3.49 16.90
CA THR A 14 9.37 -4.40 16.53
C THR A 14 9.29 -4.95 15.10
N MET A 15 8.27 -4.55 14.32
CA MET A 15 8.12 -5.01 12.93
C MET A 15 9.28 -4.50 12.08
N LYS A 16 9.96 -5.41 11.37
CA LYS A 16 11.05 -5.10 10.43
C LYS A 16 10.62 -5.22 8.97
N LYS A 17 9.71 -6.16 8.68
CA LYS A 17 9.22 -6.50 7.35
C LYS A 17 7.75 -6.91 7.43
N GLY A 18 7.04 -6.73 6.32
CA GLY A 18 5.66 -7.15 6.12
C GLY A 18 5.51 -7.84 4.77
N THR A 19 4.57 -8.75 4.69
CA THR A 19 4.23 -9.48 3.47
C THR A 19 2.92 -8.93 2.93
N ILE A 20 2.84 -8.72 1.62
CA ILE A 20 1.59 -8.33 0.98
C ILE A 20 0.69 -9.56 0.88
N VAL A 21 -0.47 -9.56 1.53
CA VAL A 21 -1.39 -10.70 1.53
C VAL A 21 -2.38 -10.61 0.38
N GLU A 22 -2.87 -9.41 0.09
CA GLU A 22 -3.87 -9.22 -0.97
C GLU A 22 -3.87 -7.78 -1.46
N TRP A 23 -3.82 -7.58 -2.78
CA TRP A 23 -4.12 -6.28 -3.37
C TRP A 23 -5.62 -6.16 -3.64
N LYS A 24 -6.28 -5.20 -2.98
CA LYS A 24 -7.70 -4.85 -3.25
C LYS A 24 -7.84 -4.03 -4.53
N LYS A 25 -6.76 -3.39 -4.97
CA LYS A 25 -6.70 -2.53 -6.15
C LYS A 25 -5.54 -2.92 -7.04
N LYS A 26 -5.75 -2.82 -8.35
CA LYS A 26 -4.74 -3.17 -9.37
C LYS A 26 -4.14 -1.92 -9.99
N ARG A 27 -2.97 -2.10 -10.63
CA ARG A 27 -2.34 -1.05 -11.43
C ARG A 27 -3.30 -0.56 -12.51
N GLY A 28 -3.54 0.75 -12.55
CA GLY A 28 -4.48 1.45 -13.41
C GLY A 28 -5.89 1.61 -12.82
N GLU A 29 -6.17 1.07 -11.64
CA GLU A 29 -7.48 1.26 -10.99
C GLU A 29 -7.56 2.53 -10.16
N ARG A 30 -8.78 3.09 -10.10
CA ARG A 30 -9.08 4.20 -9.21
C ARG A 30 -9.21 3.72 -7.76
N VAL A 31 -8.68 4.53 -6.86
CA VAL A 31 -8.74 4.34 -5.41
C VAL A 31 -9.32 5.60 -4.78
N GLU A 32 -10.14 5.45 -3.76
CA GLU A 32 -10.72 6.58 -3.03
C GLU A 32 -9.96 6.83 -1.72
N LYS A 33 -9.95 8.07 -1.23
CA LYS A 33 -9.37 8.40 0.08
C LYS A 33 -10.02 7.53 1.17
N GLU A 34 -9.20 6.99 2.07
CA GLU A 34 -9.58 6.02 3.12
C GLU A 34 -10.02 4.63 2.60
N GLU A 35 -9.98 4.39 1.30
CA GLU A 35 -10.28 3.07 0.73
C GLU A 35 -9.10 2.11 0.90
N VAL A 36 -9.38 0.84 1.19
CA VAL A 36 -8.36 -0.20 1.33
C VAL A 36 -7.82 -0.55 -0.06
N VAL A 37 -6.52 -0.31 -0.27
CA VAL A 37 -5.83 -0.62 -1.53
C VAL A 37 -5.10 -1.94 -1.49
N ALA A 38 -4.56 -2.31 -0.33
CA ALA A 38 -3.85 -3.55 -0.11
C ALA A 38 -4.00 -4.00 1.35
N ILE A 39 -3.87 -5.31 1.56
CA ILE A 39 -3.80 -5.95 2.86
C ILE A 39 -2.37 -6.46 3.00
N VAL A 40 -1.73 -6.06 4.09
CA VAL A 40 -0.39 -6.50 4.45
C VAL A 40 -0.44 -7.24 5.77
N GLU A 41 0.45 -8.20 5.95
CA GLU A 41 0.57 -8.97 7.18
C GLU A 41 2.01 -8.95 7.64
N SER A 42 2.19 -9.02 8.95
CA SER A 42 3.47 -9.18 9.62
C SER A 42 3.40 -10.44 10.48
N GLU A 43 4.53 -10.86 11.05
CA GLU A 43 4.65 -12.09 11.85
C GLU A 43 3.56 -12.29 12.93
N LYS A 44 2.91 -11.22 13.40
CA LYS A 44 1.86 -11.29 14.43
C LYS A 44 0.65 -10.37 14.20
N LEU A 45 0.66 -9.55 13.15
CA LEU A 45 -0.37 -8.51 12.94
C LEU A 45 -0.69 -8.38 11.46
N THR A 46 -1.98 -8.38 11.14
CA THR A 46 -2.50 -8.04 9.83
C THR A 46 -2.93 -6.57 9.84
N GLY A 47 -2.65 -5.85 8.77
CA GLY A 47 -2.96 -4.43 8.63
C GLY A 47 -3.43 -4.09 7.22
N GLU A 48 -4.33 -3.12 7.16
CA GLU A 48 -4.92 -2.66 5.91
C GLU A 48 -4.24 -1.37 5.47
N VAL A 49 -3.66 -1.39 4.26
CA VAL A 49 -3.11 -0.20 3.64
C VAL A 49 -4.26 0.56 2.99
N LYS A 50 -4.57 1.72 3.57
CA LYS A 50 -5.59 2.63 3.05
C LYS A 50 -4.96 3.70 2.18
N ALA A 51 -5.64 4.10 1.12
CA ALA A 51 -5.21 5.21 0.29
C ALA A 51 -5.29 6.52 1.10
N PRO A 52 -4.20 7.30 1.16
CA PRO A 52 -4.19 8.60 1.85
C PRO A 52 -4.99 9.67 1.09
N THR A 53 -5.27 9.45 -0.20
CA THR A 53 -5.98 10.38 -1.10
C THR A 53 -6.73 9.60 -2.19
N SER A 54 -7.68 10.27 -2.84
CA SER A 54 -8.36 9.73 -4.03
C SER A 54 -7.50 9.92 -5.27
N GLY A 55 -7.37 8.87 -6.07
CA GLY A 55 -6.48 8.88 -7.23
C GLY A 55 -6.47 7.56 -8.00
N ILE A 56 -5.39 7.31 -8.73
CA ILE A 56 -5.21 6.09 -9.53
C ILE A 56 -3.93 5.39 -9.10
N LEU A 57 -3.99 4.07 -8.87
CA LEU A 57 -2.81 3.27 -8.58
C LEU A 57 -1.98 3.09 -9.86
N VAL A 58 -0.99 3.94 -10.11
CA VAL A 58 -0.25 3.95 -11.38
C VAL A 58 0.84 2.88 -11.45
N GLU A 59 1.33 2.44 -10.29
CA GLU A 59 2.44 1.50 -10.18
C GLU A 59 2.35 0.61 -8.94
N ILE A 60 2.71 -0.66 -9.10
CA ILE A 60 2.87 -1.65 -8.03
C ILE A 60 4.30 -2.16 -8.15
N LEU A 61 5.09 -1.99 -7.08
CA LEU A 61 6.49 -2.40 -7.03
C LEU A 61 6.65 -3.81 -6.45
N HIS A 62 5.69 -4.22 -5.62
CA HIS A 62 5.68 -5.51 -4.93
C HIS A 62 4.32 -6.18 -5.06
N ASP A 63 4.32 -7.44 -5.47
CA ASP A 63 3.12 -8.24 -5.71
C ASP A 63 2.64 -8.96 -4.45
N VAL A 64 1.48 -9.61 -4.54
CA VAL A 64 0.97 -10.48 -3.47
C VAL A 64 1.96 -11.60 -3.17
N GLY A 65 2.23 -11.83 -1.88
CA GLY A 65 3.17 -12.82 -1.37
C GLY A 65 4.60 -12.29 -1.22
N ASP A 66 4.86 -11.07 -1.67
CA ASP A 66 6.19 -10.48 -1.63
C ASP A 66 6.48 -9.85 -0.25
N GLU A 67 7.73 -9.98 0.19
CA GLU A 67 8.17 -9.62 1.54
C GLU A 67 8.95 -8.32 1.52
N VAL A 68 8.35 -7.26 2.06
CA VAL A 68 8.83 -5.88 1.93
C VAL A 68 9.22 -5.31 3.30
N PRO A 69 10.41 -4.70 3.44
CA PRO A 69 10.79 -4.05 4.69
C PRO A 69 9.90 -2.84 5.02
N VAL A 70 9.74 -2.58 6.32
CA VAL A 70 8.95 -1.44 6.79
C VAL A 70 9.58 -0.13 6.29
N GLY A 71 8.75 0.74 5.70
CA GLY A 71 9.18 2.02 5.14
C GLY A 71 9.63 1.96 3.67
N GLU A 72 9.64 0.79 3.06
CA GLU A 72 9.89 0.65 1.62
C GLU A 72 8.61 0.86 0.80
N VAL A 73 8.77 1.32 -0.44
CA VAL A 73 7.64 1.69 -1.31
C VAL A 73 7.07 0.44 -1.96
N ILE A 74 5.79 0.14 -1.69
CA ILE A 74 5.07 -0.98 -2.28
C ILE A 74 4.31 -0.61 -3.56
N GLY A 75 3.97 0.68 -3.73
CA GLY A 75 3.28 1.16 -4.91
C GLY A 75 3.17 2.68 -4.95
N VAL A 76 2.62 3.21 -6.03
CA VAL A 76 2.47 4.66 -6.27
C VAL A 76 1.03 4.96 -6.66
N ILE A 77 0.39 5.85 -5.90
CA ILE A 77 -0.94 6.39 -6.19
C ILE A 77 -0.76 7.80 -6.74
N GLU A 78 -1.35 8.09 -7.90
CA GLU A 78 -1.41 9.43 -8.46
C GLU A 78 -2.71 10.10 -8.04
N SER A 79 -2.62 11.15 -7.22
CA SER A 79 -3.78 11.91 -6.75
C SER A 79 -4.37 12.76 -7.87
N GLU A 80 -5.69 12.67 -8.03
CA GLU A 80 -6.43 13.53 -8.95
C GLU A 80 -6.92 14.82 -8.28
N GLU A 81 -6.86 14.89 -6.95
CA GLU A 81 -7.18 16.10 -6.17
C GLU A 81 -6.10 17.17 -6.45
N SER A 82 -6.51 18.30 -7.03
CA SER A 82 -5.71 19.51 -7.30
C SER A 82 -6.40 20.73 -6.70
#